data_AF-A0AAD9UN50-F1
#
_entry.id   AF-A0AAD9UN50-F1
#
_cell.length_a   1.000
_cell.length_b   1.000
_cell.length_c   1.000
_cell.angle_alpha   90.00
_cell.angle_beta   90.00
_cell.angle_gamma   90.00
#
_symmetry.space_group_name_H-M   'P 1'
#
loop_
_entity.id
_entity.type
_entity.pdbx_description
1 polymer ?
#
loop_
_entity_poly.entity_id
_entity_poly.type
_entity_poly.pdbx_seq_one_letter_code
_entity_poly.pdbx_strand_id
1 'polypeptide(L)'
;MISNDHYKRHLDAWIKAQAKIEINLAALSLVLEKFNYFNIKESHNVPLDDAIKQLYTSQEAKMSLKEAFSQITQCKHCPQVYARTSSRLLSSLLINLPGCTSLFIHRQSDKIMQICLETRGILDLYKRNHLSKFQALKFSKCGNRILNTAADPTKTNFDLDIGNVYQTIESEWERLNEFLSTLDMYPHCKPHLVASYQSFISSFKFHSCKFIN
;
A
#
# COMPACT_ATOMS: atom_id res chain seq x y z
N MET A 1 -10.04 -25.45 33.75
CA MET A 1 -11.03 -24.76 32.89
C MET A 1 -10.37 -23.52 32.31
N ILE A 2 -9.93 -23.55 31.05
CA ILE A 2 -9.53 -22.30 30.36
C ILE A 2 -10.83 -21.57 30.02
N SER A 3 -11.09 -20.46 30.70
CA SER A 3 -12.33 -19.68 30.57
C SER A 3 -12.54 -19.22 29.13
N ASN A 4 -13.78 -19.27 28.68
CA ASN A 4 -14.28 -18.70 27.42
C ASN A 4 -13.80 -17.24 27.22
N ASP A 5 -13.54 -16.54 28.32
CA ASP A 5 -13.01 -15.17 28.36
C ASP A 5 -11.61 -15.03 27.74
N HIS A 6 -10.74 -16.03 27.87
CA HIS A 6 -9.40 -15.97 27.28
C HIS A 6 -9.47 -15.98 25.76
N TYR A 7 -10.31 -16.86 25.20
CA TYR A 7 -10.53 -16.93 23.76
C TYR A 7 -11.11 -15.62 23.22
N LYS A 8 -12.14 -15.09 23.88
CA LYS A 8 -12.79 -13.84 23.48
C LYS A 8 -11.82 -12.67 23.43
N ARG A 9 -10.90 -12.56 24.39
CA ARG A 9 -9.86 -11.51 24.38
C ARG A 9 -8.94 -11.58 23.16
N HIS A 10 -8.57 -12.78 22.70
CA HIS A 10 -7.74 -12.94 21.51
C HIS A 10 -8.52 -12.58 20.24
N LEU A 11 -9.79 -12.97 20.17
CA LEU A 11 -10.67 -12.61 19.06
C LEU A 11 -10.95 -11.10 19.00
N ASP A 12 -11.24 -10.47 20.14
CA ASP A 12 -11.46 -9.02 20.22
C ASP A 12 -10.20 -8.23 19.81
N ALA A 13 -9.01 -8.75 20.15
CA ALA A 13 -7.74 -8.16 19.71
C ALA A 13 -7.57 -8.28 18.18
N TRP A 14 -8.00 -9.39 17.57
CA TRP A 14 -8.00 -9.54 16.11
C TRP A 14 -8.96 -8.55 15.46
N ILE A 15 -10.20 -8.43 15.94
CA ILE A 15 -11.19 -7.48 15.41
C ILE A 15 -10.65 -6.03 15.46
N LYS A 16 -9.97 -5.65 16.55
CA LYS A 16 -9.31 -4.34 16.65
C LYS A 16 -8.15 -4.19 15.66
N ALA A 17 -7.40 -5.26 15.39
CA ALA A 17 -6.34 -5.25 14.40
C ALA A 17 -6.90 -5.14 12.97
N GLN A 18 -7.97 -5.89 12.65
CA GLN A 18 -8.68 -5.83 11.38
C GLN A 18 -9.11 -4.39 11.06
N ALA A 19 -9.81 -3.72 11.99
CA ALA A 19 -10.27 -2.33 11.77
C ALA A 19 -9.11 -1.36 11.44
N LYS A 20 -7.95 -1.51 12.08
CA LYS A 20 -6.76 -0.69 11.77
C LYS A 20 -6.17 -1.03 10.40
N ILE A 21 -6.12 -2.32 10.06
CA ILE A 21 -5.62 -2.78 8.77
C ILE A 21 -6.54 -2.30 7.64
N GLU A 22 -7.86 -2.33 7.82
CA GLU A 22 -8.83 -1.80 6.84
C GLU A 22 -8.58 -0.32 6.55
N ILE A 23 -8.38 0.50 7.59
CA ILE A 23 -8.04 1.92 7.44
C ILE A 23 -6.74 2.08 6.64
N ASN A 24 -5.72 1.29 6.96
CA ASN A 24 -4.44 1.33 6.26
C ASN A 24 -4.56 0.90 4.80
N LEU A 25 -5.32 -0.15 4.49
CA LEU A 25 -5.56 -0.61 3.12
C LEU A 25 -6.36 0.41 2.31
N ALA A 26 -7.35 1.08 2.92
CA ALA A 26 -8.09 2.18 2.28
C ALA A 26 -7.17 3.36 1.99
N ALA A 27 -6.31 3.75 2.93
CA ALA A 27 -5.31 4.78 2.72
C ALA A 27 -4.31 4.40 1.62
N LEU A 28 -3.88 3.13 1.57
CA LEU A 28 -3.01 2.63 0.52
C LEU A 28 -3.67 2.73 -0.86
N SER A 29 -4.96 2.36 -0.98
CA SER A 29 -5.71 2.49 -2.23
C SER A 29 -5.70 3.93 -2.74
N LEU A 30 -5.95 4.92 -1.87
CA LEU A 30 -5.92 6.34 -2.22
C LEU A 30 -4.54 6.83 -2.66
N VAL A 31 -3.48 6.29 -2.06
CA VAL A 31 -2.10 6.61 -2.47
C VAL A 31 -1.78 5.99 -3.83
N LEU A 32 -2.20 4.74 -4.07
CA LEU A 32 -2.03 4.04 -5.34
C LEU A 32 -2.76 4.73 -6.49
N GLU A 33 -3.98 5.24 -6.26
CA GLU A 33 -4.70 6.05 -7.25
C GLU A 33 -3.90 7.28 -7.68
N LYS A 34 -3.16 7.90 -6.74
CA LYS A 34 -2.33 9.06 -7.07
C LYS A 34 -1.27 8.72 -8.11
N PHE A 35 -0.66 7.55 -8.02
CA PHE A 35 0.35 7.11 -8.98
C PHE A 35 -0.20 6.93 -10.40
N ASN A 36 -1.47 6.58 -10.56
CA ASN A 36 -2.10 6.48 -11.89
C ASN A 36 -2.11 7.83 -12.63
N TYR A 37 -2.20 8.96 -11.91
CA TYR A 37 -2.18 10.29 -12.53
C TYR A 37 -0.78 10.74 -12.97
N PHE A 38 0.28 10.16 -12.39
CA PHE A 38 1.68 10.48 -12.69
C PHE A 38 2.38 9.39 -13.50
N ASN A 39 1.62 8.48 -14.12
CA ASN A 39 2.13 7.47 -15.02
C ASN A 39 2.56 8.12 -16.36
N ILE A 40 3.63 8.92 -16.27
CA ILE A 40 4.33 9.50 -17.40
C ILE A 40 5.07 8.34 -18.04
N LYS A 41 4.70 8.00 -19.28
CA LYS A 41 5.61 7.21 -20.12
C LYS A 41 6.81 8.10 -20.39
N GLU A 42 7.80 8.08 -19.51
CA GLU A 42 9.10 8.70 -19.76
C GLU A 42 9.68 7.97 -20.97
N SER A 43 9.53 8.54 -22.16
CA SER A 43 10.33 8.10 -23.29
C SER A 43 11.74 8.59 -23.00
N HIS A 44 12.55 7.75 -22.39
CA HIS A 44 14.00 7.89 -22.44
C HIS A 44 14.38 8.04 -23.92
N ASN A 45 14.77 9.25 -24.33
CA ASN A 45 15.60 9.56 -25.49
C ASN A 45 15.63 11.08 -25.75
N VAL A 46 16.12 11.87 -24.80
CA VAL A 46 16.87 13.11 -25.11
C VAL A 46 17.87 13.34 -23.97
N PRO A 47 19.17 13.57 -24.24
CA PRO A 47 20.11 13.98 -23.19
C PRO A 47 19.76 15.41 -22.76
N LEU A 48 19.14 15.55 -21.59
CA LEU A 48 18.77 16.82 -20.97
C LEU A 48 19.99 17.75 -20.81
N ASP A 49 21.19 17.16 -20.68
CA ASP A 49 22.46 17.87 -20.52
C ASP A 49 22.85 18.72 -21.74
N ASP A 50 22.52 18.30 -22.96
CA ASP A 50 22.89 19.05 -24.17
C ASP A 50 21.97 20.26 -24.39
N ALA A 51 20.68 20.15 -24.02
CA ALA A 51 19.71 21.24 -24.11
C ALA A 51 19.96 22.33 -23.04
N ILE A 52 20.34 21.91 -21.82
CA ILE A 52 20.69 22.84 -20.75
C ILE A 52 22.01 23.54 -21.06
N LYS A 53 23.03 22.84 -21.56
CA LYS A 53 24.29 23.47 -21.97
C LYS A 53 24.10 24.48 -23.10
N GLN A 54 23.23 24.22 -24.07
CA GLN A 54 22.91 25.19 -25.14
C GLN A 54 22.18 26.43 -24.62
N LEU A 55 21.28 26.29 -23.64
CA LEU A 55 20.55 27.42 -23.04
C LEU A 55 21.45 28.35 -22.22
N TYR A 56 22.50 27.82 -21.58
CA TYR A 56 23.42 28.60 -20.77
C TYR A 56 24.70 29.05 -21.51
N THR A 57 24.94 28.60 -22.74
CA THR A 57 26.09 29.06 -23.56
C THR A 57 25.76 30.22 -24.50
N SER A 58 24.48 30.49 -24.78
CA SER A 58 24.09 31.70 -25.51
C SER A 58 23.94 32.89 -24.56
N GLN A 59 25.01 33.69 -24.50
CA GLN A 59 25.07 35.10 -24.10
C GLN A 59 24.95 35.43 -22.61
N GLU A 60 26.12 35.53 -21.97
CA GLU A 60 26.41 36.62 -21.04
C GLU A 60 26.25 37.98 -21.77
N ALA A 61 25.01 38.43 -21.94
CA ALA A 61 24.74 39.80 -22.38
C ALA A 61 23.75 40.42 -21.40
N LYS A 62 24.14 41.56 -20.84
CA LYS A 62 23.32 42.44 -19.99
C LYS A 62 22.05 42.83 -20.74
N MET A 63 21.02 41.99 -20.68
CA MET A 63 19.76 42.20 -21.36
C MET A 63 18.80 42.91 -20.42
N SER A 64 18.17 43.99 -20.87
CA SER A 64 17.19 44.68 -20.03
C SER A 64 15.92 43.83 -19.88
N LEU A 65 15.24 43.96 -18.74
CA LEU A 65 13.99 43.24 -18.45
C LEU A 65 12.95 43.36 -19.56
N LYS A 66 12.91 44.51 -20.24
CA LYS A 66 11.96 44.79 -21.34
C LYS A 66 12.29 44.01 -22.61
N GLU A 67 13.57 43.81 -22.89
CA GLU A 67 14.04 42.99 -24.02
C GLU A 67 13.84 41.49 -23.73
N ALA A 68 14.06 41.06 -22.49
CA ALA A 68 13.78 39.68 -22.07
C ALA A 68 12.29 39.32 -22.25
N PHE A 69 11.36 40.20 -21.85
CA PHE A 69 9.93 39.99 -22.08
C PHE A 69 9.54 40.00 -23.57
N SER A 70 10.20 40.81 -24.39
CA SER A 70 9.99 40.80 -25.84
C SER A 70 10.48 39.51 -26.51
N GLN A 71 11.57 38.91 -26.01
CA GLN A 71 12.06 37.62 -26.48
C GLN A 71 11.17 36.46 -26.02
N ILE A 72 10.67 36.47 -24.79
CA ILE A 72 9.71 35.46 -24.29
C ILE A 72 8.42 35.48 -25.12
N THR A 73 7.95 36.66 -25.52
CA THR A 73 6.75 36.79 -26.37
C THR A 73 7.00 36.47 -27.84
N GLN A 74 8.25 36.54 -28.30
CA GLN A 74 8.68 36.14 -29.65
C GLN A 74 9.14 34.67 -29.76
N CYS A 75 9.37 33.96 -28.64
CA CYS A 75 9.60 32.53 -28.59
C CYS A 75 8.34 31.72 -28.96
N LYS A 76 7.89 31.84 -30.22
CA LYS A 76 6.86 30.98 -30.80
C LYS A 76 7.35 29.56 -31.09
N HIS A 77 8.66 29.29 -30.98
CA HIS A 77 9.25 27.97 -31.12
C HIS A 77 10.23 27.72 -29.98
N CYS A 78 9.72 27.28 -28.83
CA CYS A 78 10.53 26.44 -27.96
C CYS A 78 10.70 25.09 -28.69
N PRO A 79 11.90 24.52 -28.82
CA PRO A 79 12.02 23.14 -29.28
C PRO A 79 11.16 22.34 -28.30
N GLN A 80 10.16 21.64 -28.85
CA GLN A 80 9.19 20.89 -28.07
C GLN A 80 9.96 19.96 -27.13
N VAL A 81 10.11 20.37 -25.87
CA VAL A 81 10.31 19.44 -24.77
C VAL A 81 8.99 18.69 -24.71
N TYR A 82 8.91 17.65 -25.53
CA TYR A 82 7.80 16.74 -25.63
C TYR A 82 7.73 15.98 -24.31
N ALA A 83 7.26 16.64 -23.26
CA ALA A 83 6.53 15.99 -22.20
C ALA A 83 5.27 15.43 -22.87
N ARG A 84 5.37 14.24 -23.47
CA ARG A 84 4.23 13.47 -24.02
C ARG A 84 3.41 12.93 -22.86
N THR A 85 2.85 13.85 -22.08
CA THR A 85 1.81 13.60 -21.10
C THR A 85 0.51 14.12 -21.70
N SER A 86 -0.55 13.31 -21.66
CA SER A 86 -1.89 13.75 -22.08
C SER A 86 -2.45 14.88 -21.22
N SER A 87 -1.91 15.07 -20.00
CA SER A 87 -2.28 16.13 -19.08
C SER A 87 -1.54 17.43 -19.37
N ARG A 88 -2.30 18.48 -19.75
CA ARG A 88 -1.78 19.86 -19.92
C ARG A 88 -1.16 20.42 -18.65
N LEU A 89 -1.72 20.04 -17.49
CA LEU A 89 -1.21 20.47 -16.18
C LEU A 89 0.14 19.82 -15.88
N LEU A 90 0.29 18.54 -16.23
CA LEU A 90 1.55 17.81 -16.04
C LEU A 90 2.63 18.33 -17.00
N SER A 91 2.29 18.60 -18.26
CA SER A 91 3.20 19.26 -19.21
C SER A 91 3.65 20.63 -18.69
N SER A 92 2.73 21.44 -18.15
CA SER A 92 3.05 22.74 -17.56
C SER A 92 3.97 22.62 -16.35
N LEU A 93 3.72 21.65 -15.45
CA LEU A 93 4.58 21.40 -14.29
C LEU A 93 5.98 20.92 -14.71
N LEU A 94 6.09 20.06 -15.72
CA LEU A 94 7.38 19.57 -16.19
C LEU A 94 8.22 20.68 -16.84
N ILE A 95 7.58 21.62 -17.55
CA ILE A 95 8.26 22.74 -18.22
C ILE A 95 8.62 23.85 -17.22
N ASN A 96 7.69 24.22 -16.34
CA ASN A 96 7.85 25.39 -15.46
C ASN A 96 8.45 25.05 -14.09
N LEU A 97 8.38 23.79 -13.64
CA LEU A 97 8.87 23.35 -12.32
C LEU A 97 9.55 21.97 -12.42
N PRO A 98 10.72 21.87 -13.08
CA PRO A 98 11.43 20.60 -13.23
C PRO A 98 11.73 19.96 -11.87
N GLY A 99 11.52 18.64 -11.76
CA GLY A 99 11.70 17.88 -10.52
C GLY A 99 10.50 17.86 -9.57
N CYS A 100 9.49 18.73 -9.76
CA CYS A 100 8.28 18.75 -8.92
C CYS A 100 7.52 17.42 -8.91
N THR A 101 7.42 16.78 -10.08
CA THR A 101 6.75 15.49 -10.26
C THR A 101 7.48 14.38 -9.54
N SER A 102 8.82 14.35 -9.64
CA SER A 102 9.67 13.38 -8.93
C SER A 102 9.54 13.52 -7.41
N LEU A 103 9.60 14.75 -6.88
CA LEU A 103 9.40 15.00 -5.45
C LEU A 103 8.00 14.57 -4.98
N PHE A 104 6.97 14.81 -5.78
CA PHE A 104 5.61 14.36 -5.46
C PHE A 104 5.50 12.84 -5.41
N ILE A 105 6.08 12.15 -6.40
CA ILE A 105 6.14 10.68 -6.49
C ILE A 105 6.87 10.13 -5.26
N HIS A 106 8.06 10.65 -4.94
CA HIS A 106 8.82 10.25 -3.75
C HIS A 106 7.99 10.41 -2.47
N ARG A 107 7.31 11.54 -2.31
CA ARG A 107 6.44 11.76 -1.15
C ARG A 107 5.26 10.81 -1.08
N GLN A 108 4.75 10.31 -2.21
CA GLN A 108 3.73 9.25 -2.19
C GLN A 108 4.36 7.88 -1.87
N SER A 109 5.57 7.61 -2.34
CA SER A 109 6.33 6.40 -2.02
C SER A 109 6.64 6.30 -0.52
N ASP A 110 7.02 7.40 0.12
CA ASP A 110 7.22 7.47 1.57
C ASP A 110 5.94 7.10 2.33
N LYS A 111 4.76 7.50 1.82
CA LYS A 111 3.47 7.13 2.41
C LYS A 111 3.15 5.65 2.23
N ILE A 112 3.44 5.07 1.06
CA ILE A 112 3.31 3.61 0.87
C ILE A 112 4.15 2.90 1.92
N MET A 113 5.42 3.29 2.07
CA MET A 113 6.34 2.71 3.05
C MET A 113 5.79 2.83 4.47
N GLN A 114 5.34 4.03 4.87
CA GLN A 114 4.77 4.26 6.20
C GLN A 114 3.57 3.33 6.45
N ILE A 115 2.61 3.29 5.54
CA ILE A 115 1.41 2.45 5.66
C ILE A 115 1.81 0.96 5.74
N CYS A 116 2.78 0.53 4.93
CA CYS A 116 3.28 -0.84 4.96
C CYS A 116 3.90 -1.19 6.32
N LEU A 117 4.75 -0.32 6.86
CA LEU A 117 5.39 -0.52 8.15
C LEU A 117 4.38 -0.54 9.30
N GLU A 118 3.41 0.37 9.30
CA GLU A 118 2.33 0.39 10.29
C GLU A 118 1.49 -0.90 10.24
N THR A 119 1.14 -1.35 9.03
CA THR A 119 0.35 -2.57 8.83
C THR A 119 1.12 -3.82 9.25
N ARG A 120 2.40 -3.94 8.85
CA ARG A 120 3.27 -5.03 9.33
C ARG A 120 3.42 -5.00 10.85
N GLY A 121 3.59 -3.82 11.43
CA GLY A 121 3.68 -3.65 12.88
C GLY A 121 2.44 -4.17 13.62
N ILE A 122 1.23 -3.90 13.08
CA ILE A 122 -0.03 -4.44 13.62
C ILE A 122 -0.07 -5.97 13.51
N LEU A 123 0.27 -6.53 12.35
CA LEU A 123 0.27 -7.97 12.10
C LEU A 123 1.29 -8.70 12.99
N ASP A 124 2.49 -8.16 13.13
CA ASP A 124 3.56 -8.73 13.96
C ASP A 124 3.22 -8.67 15.45
N LEU A 125 2.61 -7.58 15.90
CA LEU A 125 2.15 -7.44 17.29
C LEU A 125 1.08 -8.47 17.60
N TYR A 126 0.11 -8.66 16.69
CA TYR A 126 -0.93 -9.66 16.84
C TYR A 126 -0.35 -11.08 16.86
N LYS A 127 0.55 -11.40 15.91
CA LYS A 127 1.22 -12.70 15.83
C LYS A 127 1.95 -13.06 17.12
N ARG A 128 2.76 -12.12 17.64
CA ARG A 128 3.55 -12.33 18.86
C ARG A 128 2.69 -12.49 20.11
N ASN A 129 1.65 -11.67 20.27
CA ASN A 129 0.92 -11.60 21.53
C ASN A 129 -0.28 -12.53 21.61
N HIS A 130 -0.90 -12.85 20.47
CA HIS A 130 -2.19 -13.52 20.41
C HIS A 130 -2.19 -14.79 19.54
N LEU A 131 -1.61 -14.79 18.33
CA LEU A 131 -1.75 -15.92 17.40
C LEU A 131 -1.16 -17.24 17.94
N SER A 132 0.05 -17.20 18.51
CA SER A 132 0.69 -18.38 19.11
C SER A 132 -0.09 -18.94 20.32
N LYS A 133 -0.70 -18.05 21.12
CA LYS A 133 -1.56 -18.43 22.24
C LYS A 133 -2.88 -19.01 21.74
N PHE A 134 -3.42 -18.46 20.66
CA PHE A 134 -4.62 -18.96 20.00
C PHE A 134 -4.39 -20.38 19.42
N GLN A 135 -3.22 -20.62 18.85
CA GLN A 135 -2.77 -21.93 18.39
C GLN A 135 -2.68 -22.93 19.55
N ALA A 136 -2.07 -22.53 20.67
CA ALA A 136 -1.99 -23.37 21.86
C ALA A 136 -3.37 -23.74 22.42
N LEU A 137 -4.34 -22.81 22.39
CA LEU A 137 -5.72 -23.08 22.79
C LEU A 137 -6.37 -24.15 21.90
N LYS A 138 -6.19 -24.08 20.57
CA LYS A 138 -6.65 -25.10 19.63
C LYS A 138 -6.10 -26.48 19.99
N PHE A 139 -4.79 -26.62 20.15
CA PHE A 139 -4.16 -27.90 20.46
C PHE A 139 -4.54 -28.45 21.84
N SER A 140 -4.65 -27.58 22.86
CA SER A 140 -5.00 -28.00 24.22
C SER A 140 -6.41 -28.59 24.34
N LYS A 141 -7.35 -28.15 23.48
CA LYS A 141 -8.73 -28.67 23.49
C LYS A 141 -8.90 -29.87 22.55
N CYS A 142 -8.29 -29.83 21.36
CA CYS A 142 -8.29 -30.99 20.45
C CYS A 142 -7.57 -32.21 21.06
N GLY A 143 -6.46 -32.02 21.79
CA GLY A 143 -5.73 -33.11 22.45
C GLY A 143 -6.51 -33.78 23.58
N ASN A 144 -7.34 -33.03 24.32
CA ASN A 144 -8.23 -33.58 25.34
C ASN A 144 -9.38 -34.44 24.75
N ARG A 145 -9.65 -34.31 23.46
CA ARG A 145 -10.70 -35.03 22.72
C ARG A 145 -10.25 -36.38 22.19
N ILE A 146 -8.95 -36.55 21.90
CA ILE A 146 -8.35 -37.85 21.51
C ILE A 146 -8.27 -38.79 22.73
N LEU A 147 -8.07 -38.23 23.93
CA LEU A 147 -7.98 -39.00 25.18
C LEU A 147 -9.34 -39.27 25.83
N ASN A 148 -10.36 -38.46 25.56
CA ASN A 148 -11.71 -38.62 26.12
C ASN A 148 -12.73 -38.89 25.00
N THR A 149 -12.81 -40.12 24.52
CA THR A 149 -13.81 -40.56 23.53
C THR A 149 -15.25 -40.66 24.08
N ALA A 150 -15.50 -40.14 25.29
CA ALA A 150 -16.80 -40.14 25.95
C ALA A 150 -17.21 -38.73 26.45
N ALA A 151 -17.07 -37.69 25.63
CA ALA A 151 -17.41 -36.32 26.02
C ALA A 151 -18.54 -35.70 25.17
N ASP A 152 -19.41 -34.96 25.87
CA ASP A 152 -20.66 -34.35 25.41
C ASP A 152 -20.64 -33.73 24.00
N PRO A 153 -21.70 -33.90 23.19
CA PRO A 153 -21.81 -33.36 21.82
C PRO A 153 -21.85 -31.82 21.75
N THR A 154 -22.02 -31.13 22.88
CA THR A 154 -21.97 -29.66 22.95
C THR A 154 -20.55 -29.12 22.95
N LYS A 155 -19.58 -29.85 23.55
CA LYS A 155 -18.15 -29.48 23.51
C LYS A 155 -17.53 -29.73 22.14
N THR A 156 -18.06 -30.70 21.40
CA THR A 156 -17.55 -31.04 20.06
C THR A 156 -17.76 -29.94 19.02
N ASN A 157 -18.88 -29.20 19.08
CA ASN A 157 -19.18 -28.10 18.16
C ASN A 157 -18.34 -26.86 18.47
N PHE A 158 -18.20 -26.53 19.76
CA PHE A 158 -17.41 -25.40 20.23
C PHE A 158 -15.92 -25.50 19.84
N ASP A 159 -15.32 -26.69 19.95
CA ASP A 159 -13.92 -26.90 19.56
C ASP A 159 -13.70 -26.87 18.04
N LEU A 160 -14.71 -27.26 17.25
CA LEU A 160 -14.71 -27.11 15.79
C LEU A 160 -14.75 -25.62 15.39
N ASP A 161 -15.53 -24.81 16.10
CA ASP A 161 -15.62 -23.36 15.86
C ASP A 161 -14.30 -22.63 16.15
N ILE A 162 -13.60 -22.97 17.24
CA ILE A 162 -12.28 -22.41 17.54
C ILE A 162 -11.25 -22.77 16.47
N GLY A 163 -11.24 -24.04 16.04
CA GLY A 163 -10.33 -24.52 15.01
C GLY A 163 -10.51 -23.80 13.68
N ASN A 164 -11.77 -23.58 13.28
CA ASN A 164 -12.14 -22.86 12.06
C ASN A 164 -11.74 -21.39 12.15
N VAL A 165 -12.07 -20.71 13.27
CA VAL A 165 -11.70 -19.29 13.46
C VAL A 165 -10.18 -19.11 13.43
N TYR A 166 -9.41 -20.00 14.08
CA TYR A 166 -7.95 -19.95 14.00
C TYR A 166 -7.46 -20.03 12.55
N GLN A 167 -7.97 -20.99 11.77
CA GLN A 167 -7.57 -21.18 10.37
C GLN A 167 -7.92 -19.96 9.52
N THR A 168 -9.10 -19.38 9.73
CA THR A 168 -9.50 -18.14 9.05
C THR A 168 -8.53 -17.01 9.35
N ILE A 169 -8.23 -16.76 10.63
CA ILE A 169 -7.31 -15.69 11.06
C ILE A 169 -5.90 -15.92 10.51
N GLU A 170 -5.39 -17.16 10.57
CA GLU A 170 -4.07 -17.52 10.05
C GLU A 170 -3.99 -17.27 8.53
N SER A 171 -5.00 -17.70 7.78
CA SER A 171 -5.06 -17.46 6.33
C SER A 171 -5.15 -15.97 5.97
N GLU A 172 -5.89 -15.17 6.73
CA GLU A 172 -5.99 -13.72 6.53
C GLU A 172 -4.65 -13.04 6.81
N TRP A 173 -3.99 -13.45 7.89
CA TRP A 173 -2.65 -12.97 8.24
C TRP A 173 -1.63 -13.29 7.16
N GLU A 174 -1.60 -14.53 6.66
CA GLU A 174 -0.68 -14.97 5.61
C GLU A 174 -0.89 -14.19 4.31
N ARG A 175 -2.14 -14.07 3.83
CA ARG A 175 -2.47 -13.34 2.59
C ARG A 175 -2.09 -11.87 2.68
N LEU A 176 -2.31 -11.23 3.84
CA LEU A 176 -1.90 -9.84 4.05
C LEU A 176 -0.38 -9.71 4.09
N ASN A 177 0.31 -10.63 4.77
CA ASN A 177 1.76 -10.59 4.87
C ASN A 177 2.45 -10.83 3.51
N GLU A 178 1.92 -11.75 2.71
CA GLU A 178 2.35 -11.99 1.33
C GLU A 178 2.13 -10.73 0.48
N PHE A 179 0.93 -10.17 0.48
CA PHE A 179 0.63 -8.93 -0.24
C PHE A 179 1.60 -7.80 0.12
N LEU A 180 1.80 -7.54 1.42
CA LEU A 180 2.74 -6.51 1.89
C LEU A 180 4.19 -6.79 1.48
N SER A 181 4.57 -8.04 1.25
CA SER A 181 5.91 -8.42 0.78
C SER A 181 6.09 -8.17 -0.71
N THR A 182 5.00 -8.16 -1.49
CA THR A 182 5.01 -7.90 -2.93
C THR A 182 4.88 -6.42 -3.31
N LEU A 183 4.61 -5.53 -2.36
CA LEU A 183 4.43 -4.10 -2.61
C LEU A 183 5.76 -3.44 -3.02
N ASP A 184 5.76 -2.86 -4.23
CA ASP A 184 6.80 -1.96 -4.71
C ASP A 184 6.52 -0.54 -4.17
N MET A 185 7.54 0.11 -3.61
CA MET A 185 7.42 1.47 -3.07
C MET A 185 7.37 2.52 -4.17
N TYR A 186 7.80 2.19 -5.39
CA TYR A 186 7.81 3.07 -6.55
C TYR A 186 6.99 2.48 -7.71
N PRO A 187 5.69 2.20 -7.52
CA PRO A 187 4.90 1.46 -8.51
C PRO A 187 4.59 2.28 -9.78
N HIS A 188 4.94 3.57 -9.81
CA HIS A 188 4.74 4.47 -10.95
C HIS A 188 5.37 3.99 -12.26
N CYS A 189 6.49 3.26 -12.22
CA CYS A 189 7.12 2.70 -13.41
C CYS A 189 6.40 1.45 -13.94
N LYS A 190 5.46 0.88 -13.17
CA LYS A 190 4.84 -0.43 -13.41
C LYS A 190 3.32 -0.35 -13.17
N PRO A 191 2.54 0.26 -14.08
CA PRO A 191 1.11 0.47 -13.89
C PRO A 191 0.28 -0.81 -13.72
N HIS A 192 0.74 -1.93 -14.29
CA HIS A 192 0.11 -3.23 -14.08
C HIS A 192 0.18 -3.68 -12.60
N LEU A 193 1.22 -3.29 -11.86
CA LEU A 193 1.31 -3.56 -10.43
C LEU A 193 0.31 -2.71 -9.64
N VAL A 194 0.15 -1.43 -9.98
CA VAL A 194 -0.86 -0.56 -9.34
C VAL A 194 -2.26 -1.17 -9.47
N ALA A 195 -2.63 -1.61 -10.68
CA ALA A 195 -3.91 -2.27 -10.92
C ALA A 195 -4.05 -3.59 -10.15
N SER A 196 -2.98 -4.40 -10.09
CA SER A 196 -2.96 -5.64 -9.31
C SER A 196 -3.15 -5.38 -7.81
N TYR A 197 -2.47 -4.38 -7.24
CA TYR A 197 -2.62 -4.00 -5.84
C TYR A 197 -4.02 -3.49 -5.52
N GLN A 198 -4.60 -2.66 -6.39
CA GLN A 198 -5.98 -2.20 -6.25
C GLN A 198 -6.99 -3.35 -6.35
N SER A 199 -6.76 -4.32 -7.23
CA SER A 199 -7.58 -5.53 -7.32
C SER A 199 -7.49 -6.39 -6.06
N PHE A 200 -6.30 -6.53 -5.46
CA PHE A 200 -6.16 -7.20 -4.17
C PHE A 200 -6.93 -6.46 -3.08
N ILE A 201 -6.72 -5.15 -2.92
CA ILE A 201 -7.36 -4.35 -1.85
C ILE A 201 -8.89 -4.40 -1.96
N SER A 202 -9.45 -4.33 -3.18
CA SER A 202 -10.89 -4.37 -3.39
C SER A 202 -11.51 -5.75 -3.22
N SER A 203 -10.76 -6.82 -3.49
CA SER A 203 -11.23 -8.20 -3.33
C SER A 203 -11.01 -8.75 -1.91
N PHE A 204 -10.03 -8.21 -1.18
CA PHE A 204 -9.72 -8.64 0.18
C PHE A 204 -10.84 -8.21 1.13
N LYS A 205 -11.45 -9.19 1.80
CA LYS A 205 -12.47 -8.98 2.82
C LYS A 205 -12.16 -9.83 4.03
N PHE A 206 -12.25 -9.22 5.19
CA PHE A 206 -12.19 -9.95 6.45
C PHE A 206 -13.45 -10.78 6.64
N HIS A 207 -13.27 -12.02 7.08
CA HIS A 207 -14.36 -12.89 7.46
C HIS A 207 -14.89 -12.44 8.82
N SER A 208 -16.21 -12.32 8.92
CA SER A 208 -16.87 -12.03 10.18
C SER A 208 -16.84 -13.28 11.06
N CYS A 209 -15.82 -13.41 11.90
CA CYS A 209 -15.79 -14.44 12.93
C CYS A 209 -16.73 -14.03 14.08
N LYS A 210 -17.99 -14.50 14.02
CA LYS A 210 -18.95 -14.34 15.12
C LYS A 210 -18.95 -15.60 15.97
N PHE A 211 -19.01 -15.41 17.28
CA PHE A 211 -19.26 -16.49 18.23
C PHE A 211 -20.74 -16.87 18.16
N ILE A 212 -21.04 -18.15 17.91
CA ILE A 212 -22.37 -18.70 18.12
C ILE A 212 -22.42 -19.12 19.58
N ASN A 213 -23.24 -18.45 20.38
CA ASN A 213 -23.48 -18.79 21.79
C ASN A 213 -24.30 -20.08 21.90
#